data_AF-A0A0R3Q1G6-F1
#
_entry.id   AF-A0A0R3Q1G6-F1
#
_cell.length_a   1.000
_cell.length_b   1.000
_cell.length_c   1.000
_cell.angle_alpha   90.00
_cell.angle_beta   90.00
_cell.angle_gamma   90.00
#
_symmetry.space_group_name_H-M   'P 1'
#
loop_
_entity.id
_entity.type
_entity.pdbx_description
1 polymer ?
#
loop_
_entity_poly.entity_id
_entity_poly.type
_entity_poly.pdbx_seq_one_letter_code
_entity_poly.pdbx_strand_id
1 'polypeptide(L)'
;MGAWAQLRLLLWKNWLQQIRSPWFTLMEFLIPMLLIATSFGLMIGLRGNFENDHQLENYPEWPVMGSAWDFVMPTNTSNPSSAILDPMSLIANSTYNCPFFNLTWLKDGGVRLDAELIFSPITAITKTIMDLVKDRYTTTIGNPLFVMEPTNKIPLPKYLEVNMVVKGFETEDEMVAYAKESFSNECGNSLLAGITFNDSIAKRMRSESNLSYTIRLSNTNRQSKGVNGRHNFRPWNTREFFAIQFVSGPINPLESDGGYPGYWKEGFMTIQKAINNAIYENLTGRRIELINTDLMVNHFSRTAATLIAVVGWMLLYFWYAIFNSFDVARPFSLSAQLVNSLNPDIAMAYGITLLAQYETQAHGLHWDQLFTPPTPDQRLTVGHCFIMLLIDGIYLMIITWYIEAVYPGGEGVPQKPWFFLLVS
;
A
#
# COMPACT_ATOMS: atom_id res chain seq x y z
N MET A 1 8.77 -62.72 21.51
CA MET A 1 9.02 -61.37 22.07
C MET A 1 8.16 -60.37 21.28
N GLY A 2 7.36 -59.54 21.95
CA GLY A 2 6.45 -58.61 21.26
C GLY A 2 7.18 -57.45 20.59
N ALA A 3 6.64 -56.95 19.47
CA ALA A 3 7.20 -55.84 18.68
C ALA A 3 7.52 -54.59 19.52
N TRP A 4 6.75 -54.36 20.58
CA TRP A 4 6.95 -53.25 21.52
C TRP A 4 8.24 -53.37 22.35
N ALA A 5 8.62 -54.58 22.74
CA ALA A 5 9.88 -54.83 23.45
C ALA A 5 11.09 -54.62 22.52
N GLN A 6 10.95 -54.96 21.25
CA GLN A 6 11.96 -54.70 20.22
C GLN A 6 12.09 -53.20 19.91
N LEU A 7 10.98 -52.46 19.78
CA LEU A 7 10.99 -51.01 19.60
C LEU A 7 11.68 -50.30 20.78
N ARG A 8 11.35 -50.68 22.01
CA ARG A 8 11.99 -50.12 23.22
C ARG A 8 13.49 -50.40 23.25
N LEU A 9 13.91 -51.62 22.87
CA LEU A 9 15.33 -51.97 22.77
C LEU A 9 16.05 -51.17 21.68
N LEU A 10 15.40 -50.94 20.53
CA LEU A 10 15.96 -50.15 19.44
C LEU A 10 16.09 -48.66 19.79
N LEU A 11 15.06 -48.08 20.43
CA LEU A 11 15.11 -46.72 20.94
C LEU A 11 16.19 -46.58 22.02
N TRP A 12 16.26 -47.53 22.95
CA TRP A 12 17.29 -47.55 24.00
C TRP A 12 18.70 -47.68 23.43
N LYS A 13 18.88 -48.51 22.39
CA LYS A 13 20.16 -48.65 21.69
C LYS A 13 20.58 -47.36 20.99
N ASN A 14 19.67 -46.70 20.27
CA ASN A 14 19.94 -45.42 19.60
C ASN A 14 20.25 -44.32 20.61
N TRP A 15 19.50 -44.26 21.71
CA TRP A 15 19.72 -43.32 22.81
C TRP A 15 21.08 -43.53 23.47
N LEU A 16 21.43 -44.78 23.79
CA LEU A 16 22.76 -45.12 24.31
C LEU A 16 23.88 -44.77 23.32
N GLN A 17 23.64 -44.89 22.02
CA GLN A 17 24.60 -44.56 20.99
C GLN A 17 24.86 -43.04 20.93
N GLN A 18 23.82 -42.22 21.04
CA GLN A 18 23.94 -40.76 21.16
C GLN A 18 24.62 -40.32 22.47
N ILE A 19 24.40 -41.02 23.59
CA ILE A 19 25.08 -40.75 24.87
C ILE A 19 26.59 -41.08 24.78
N ARG A 20 26.99 -42.06 23.97
CA ARG A 20 28.39 -42.48 23.82
C ARG A 20 29.21 -41.60 22.88
N SER A 21 28.58 -40.74 22.09
CA SER A 21 29.23 -39.73 21.25
C SER A 21 28.92 -38.31 21.74
N PRO A 22 29.26 -37.95 22.99
CA PRO A 22 28.80 -36.71 23.63
C PRO A 22 29.25 -35.47 22.86
N TRP A 23 30.43 -35.51 22.23
CA TRP A 23 30.96 -34.40 21.44
C TRP A 23 30.21 -34.18 20.12
N PHE A 24 29.80 -35.26 19.46
CA PHE A 24 29.05 -35.20 18.21
C PHE A 24 27.64 -34.65 18.46
N THR A 25 26.95 -35.19 19.48
CA THR A 25 25.62 -34.72 19.89
C THR A 25 25.66 -33.27 20.37
N LEU A 26 26.72 -32.86 21.10
CA LEU A 26 26.89 -31.47 21.51
C LEU A 26 27.06 -30.55 20.29
N MET A 27 27.91 -30.90 19.32
CA MET A 27 28.08 -30.11 18.10
C MET A 27 26.82 -30.06 17.23
N GLU A 28 26.02 -31.13 17.21
CA GLU A 28 24.74 -31.20 16.52
C GLU A 28 23.73 -30.18 17.04
N PHE A 29 23.76 -29.83 18.33
CA PHE A 29 22.93 -28.76 18.90
C PHE A 29 23.62 -27.40 18.88
N LEU A 30 24.93 -27.36 19.11
CA LEU A 30 25.69 -26.12 19.31
C LEU A 30 25.94 -25.40 17.98
N ILE A 31 26.17 -26.13 16.88
CA ILE A 31 26.35 -25.51 15.55
C ILE A 31 25.07 -24.80 15.10
N PRO A 32 23.88 -25.42 15.14
CA PRO A 32 22.66 -24.71 14.79
C PRO A 32 22.29 -23.60 15.76
N MET A 33 22.48 -23.81 17.07
CA MET A 33 22.21 -22.76 18.06
C MET A 33 23.16 -21.58 17.89
N LEU A 34 24.42 -21.82 17.53
CA LEU A 34 25.39 -20.76 17.20
C LEU A 34 24.98 -20.06 15.92
N LEU A 35 24.62 -20.76 14.84
CA LEU A 35 24.17 -20.13 13.60
C LEU A 35 22.89 -19.29 13.80
N ILE A 36 21.92 -19.82 14.56
CA ILE A 36 20.71 -19.09 14.93
C ILE A 36 21.07 -17.89 15.80
N ALA A 37 21.85 -18.06 16.88
CA ALA A 37 22.25 -16.97 17.77
C ALA A 37 23.12 -15.93 17.07
N THR A 38 23.93 -16.31 16.08
CA THR A 38 24.75 -15.39 15.30
C THR A 38 23.88 -14.65 14.30
N SER A 39 22.97 -15.32 13.60
CA SER A 39 22.04 -14.63 12.68
C SER A 39 21.07 -13.70 13.43
N PHE A 40 20.46 -14.17 14.53
CA PHE A 40 19.53 -13.42 15.36
C PHE A 40 20.23 -12.35 16.21
N GLY A 41 21.45 -12.64 16.68
CA GLY A 41 22.30 -11.70 17.41
C GLY A 41 22.91 -10.63 16.53
N LEU A 42 23.33 -10.96 15.30
CA LEU A 42 23.66 -9.98 14.26
C LEU A 42 22.40 -9.19 13.89
N MET A 43 21.24 -9.82 13.76
CA MET A 43 19.98 -9.13 13.47
C MET A 43 19.61 -8.14 14.56
N ILE A 44 19.71 -8.49 15.86
CA ILE A 44 19.43 -7.60 16.99
C ILE A 44 20.53 -6.53 17.15
N GLY A 45 21.80 -6.92 17.03
CA GLY A 45 22.94 -6.02 17.22
C GLY A 45 23.16 -5.05 16.07
N LEU A 46 22.83 -5.48 14.85
CA LEU A 46 22.83 -4.63 13.66
C LEU A 46 21.44 -4.05 13.36
N ARG A 47 20.42 -4.38 14.17
CA ARG A 47 19.07 -3.79 14.10
C ARG A 47 19.19 -2.28 14.08
N GLY A 48 19.85 -1.68 15.07
CA GLY A 48 20.04 -0.23 15.11
C GLY A 48 20.91 0.36 13.99
N ASN A 49 21.54 -0.46 13.14
CA ASN A 49 22.35 0.00 12.01
C ASN A 49 21.64 -0.14 10.64
N PHE A 50 20.88 -1.23 10.42
CA PHE A 50 20.12 -1.51 9.18
C PHE A 50 18.61 -1.28 9.30
N GLU A 51 18.05 -1.48 10.50
CA GLU A 51 16.85 -0.82 11.04
C GLU A 51 17.30 0.40 11.87
N ASN A 52 18.33 1.12 11.43
CA ASN A 52 18.06 2.55 11.43
C ASN A 52 16.79 2.64 10.61
N ASP A 53 15.66 2.93 11.27
CA ASP A 53 14.66 3.79 10.66
C ASP A 53 15.51 4.73 9.82
N HIS A 54 15.51 4.57 8.49
CA HIS A 54 15.84 5.73 7.67
C HIS A 54 14.96 6.76 8.32
N GLN A 55 15.56 7.72 9.06
CA GLN A 55 14.79 8.63 9.89
C GLN A 55 13.61 8.95 9.01
N LEU A 56 12.41 8.51 9.42
CA LEU A 56 11.17 8.80 8.73
C LEU A 56 11.25 10.29 8.64
N GLU A 57 11.76 10.81 7.52
CA GLU A 57 12.40 12.11 7.56
C GLU A 57 11.23 13.03 7.80
N ASN A 58 11.20 13.58 9.01
CA ASN A 58 10.00 13.91 9.78
C ASN A 58 8.97 14.64 8.92
N TYR A 59 8.14 13.90 8.17
CA TYR A 59 7.03 14.50 7.49
C TYR A 59 5.96 14.57 8.53
N PRO A 60 5.67 15.77 9.07
CA PRO A 60 4.54 15.90 9.96
C PRO A 60 3.33 15.39 9.19
N GLU A 61 2.52 14.58 9.86
CA GLU A 61 1.20 14.27 9.32
C GLU A 61 0.52 15.58 8.97
N TRP A 62 -0.04 15.66 7.77
CA TRP A 62 -0.81 16.82 7.36
C TRP A 62 -2.27 16.40 7.17
N PRO A 63 -3.21 17.21 7.65
CA PRO A 63 -4.62 16.92 7.48
C PRO A 63 -5.04 17.24 6.05
N VAL A 64 -5.93 16.41 5.50
CA VAL A 64 -6.69 16.74 4.30
C VAL A 64 -8.11 17.10 4.74
N MET A 65 -8.47 18.37 4.60
CA MET A 65 -9.73 18.90 5.14
C MET A 65 -10.89 18.75 4.14
N GLY A 66 -10.60 18.75 2.84
CA GLY A 66 -11.59 18.84 1.78
C GLY A 66 -12.30 20.20 1.81
N SER A 67 -11.52 21.28 1.92
CA SER A 67 -12.00 22.67 1.99
C SER A 67 -10.96 23.64 1.41
N ALA A 68 -11.32 24.92 1.32
CA ALA A 68 -10.41 25.96 0.81
C ALA A 68 -9.07 26.07 1.56
N TRP A 69 -9.03 25.63 2.82
CA TRP A 69 -7.79 25.64 3.62
C TRP A 69 -6.69 24.77 3.01
N ASP A 70 -7.06 23.68 2.33
CA ASP A 70 -6.10 22.79 1.65
C ASP A 70 -5.33 23.52 0.54
N PHE A 71 -5.86 24.62 -0.01
CA PHE A 71 -5.15 25.39 -1.03
C PHE A 71 -3.89 26.07 -0.50
N VAL A 72 -3.90 26.51 0.75
CA VAL A 72 -2.82 27.28 1.36
C VAL A 72 -2.05 26.51 2.41
N MET A 73 -2.55 25.35 2.83
CA MET A 73 -1.89 24.52 3.84
C MET A 73 -0.73 23.74 3.22
N PRO A 74 0.52 23.96 3.65
CA PRO A 74 1.66 23.16 3.21
C PRO A 74 1.67 21.82 3.94
N THR A 75 2.24 20.78 3.31
CA THR A 75 2.45 19.48 3.97
C THR A 75 3.60 19.53 4.98
N ASN A 76 4.48 20.54 4.89
CA ASN A 76 5.57 20.76 5.83
C ASN A 76 5.78 22.27 6.02
N THR A 77 5.82 22.73 7.26
CA THR A 77 6.04 24.14 7.60
C THR A 77 7.40 24.67 7.13
N SER A 78 8.41 23.78 7.09
CA SER A 78 9.75 24.11 6.59
C SER A 78 9.79 24.25 5.07
N ASN A 79 8.80 23.70 4.36
CA ASN A 79 8.69 23.79 2.91
C ASN A 79 7.29 24.30 2.48
N PRO A 80 7.05 25.62 2.56
CA PRO A 80 5.77 26.21 2.17
C PRO A 80 5.34 25.94 0.72
N SER A 81 6.29 25.63 -0.18
CA SER A 81 6.00 25.30 -1.59
C SER A 81 5.30 23.95 -1.80
N SER A 82 5.07 23.20 -0.71
CA SER A 82 4.30 21.96 -0.72
C SER A 82 2.78 22.17 -0.72
N ALA A 83 2.30 23.40 -0.50
CA ALA A 83 0.88 23.73 -0.63
C ALA A 83 0.41 23.63 -2.09
N ILE A 84 -0.91 23.44 -2.31
CA ILE A 84 -1.49 23.37 -3.66
C ILE A 84 -1.28 24.71 -4.40
N LEU A 85 -1.51 25.83 -3.70
CA LEU A 85 -1.09 27.14 -4.17
C LEU A 85 0.35 27.39 -3.74
N ASP A 86 1.21 27.60 -4.73
CA ASP A 86 2.57 28.07 -4.46
C ASP A 86 2.50 29.43 -3.76
N PRO A 87 3.04 29.58 -2.53
CA PRO A 87 3.07 30.85 -1.81
C PRO A 87 3.65 32.01 -2.62
N MET A 88 4.61 31.75 -3.52
CA MET A 88 5.19 32.78 -4.35
C MET A 88 4.18 33.40 -5.33
N SER A 89 3.18 32.63 -5.76
CA SER A 89 2.08 33.13 -6.62
C SER A 89 1.15 34.12 -5.89
N LEU A 90 1.11 34.06 -4.55
CA LEU A 90 0.33 34.99 -3.73
C LEU A 90 1.10 36.28 -3.39
N ILE A 91 2.43 36.20 -3.34
CA ILE A 91 3.32 37.30 -2.94
C ILE A 91 3.69 38.19 -4.12
N ALA A 92 4.19 37.57 -5.19
CA ALA A 92 4.64 38.30 -6.35
C ALA A 92 3.51 38.30 -7.38
N ASN A 93 3.11 39.48 -7.86
CA ASN A 93 2.43 39.61 -9.15
C ASN A 93 3.43 39.28 -10.30
N SER A 94 4.22 38.23 -10.10
CA SER A 94 5.21 37.68 -11.00
C SER A 94 4.65 36.33 -11.37
N THR A 95 3.99 36.30 -12.52
CA THR A 95 3.66 35.07 -13.21
C THR A 95 4.96 34.31 -13.47
N TYR A 96 5.28 33.32 -12.64
CA TYR A 96 6.02 32.18 -13.15
C TYR A 96 5.27 31.69 -14.40
N ASN A 97 5.99 31.32 -15.46
CA ASN A 97 5.39 30.89 -16.73
C ASN A 97 4.35 29.79 -16.46
N CYS A 98 3.06 30.13 -16.44
CA CYS A 98 1.90 29.26 -16.18
C CYS A 98 1.47 29.05 -14.70
N PRO A 99 0.72 29.99 -14.07
CA PRO A 99 0.12 29.75 -12.76
C PRO A 99 -1.02 28.71 -12.81
N PHE A 100 -1.18 27.92 -11.74
CA PHE A 100 -2.21 26.86 -11.62
C PHE A 100 -3.64 27.42 -11.69
N PHE A 101 -3.93 28.47 -10.90
CA PHE A 101 -5.23 29.14 -10.86
C PHE A 101 -5.13 30.59 -11.33
N ASN A 102 -6.25 31.13 -11.80
CA ASN A 102 -6.38 32.57 -12.04
C ASN A 102 -6.50 33.31 -10.70
N LEU A 103 -5.55 34.18 -10.41
CA LEU A 103 -5.54 35.00 -9.20
C LEU A 103 -5.80 36.46 -9.57
N THR A 104 -6.69 37.11 -8.82
CA THR A 104 -6.99 38.54 -8.97
C THR A 104 -6.64 39.28 -7.69
N TRP A 105 -5.76 40.27 -7.77
CA TRP A 105 -5.33 41.07 -6.62
C TRP A 105 -6.31 42.23 -6.38
N LEU A 106 -6.85 42.33 -5.17
CA LEU A 106 -7.82 43.34 -4.77
C LEU A 106 -7.10 44.59 -4.22
N LYS A 107 -7.73 45.76 -4.40
CA LYS A 107 -7.15 47.06 -4.05
C LYS A 107 -6.88 47.26 -2.55
N ASP A 108 -7.53 46.48 -1.69
CA ASP A 108 -7.43 46.53 -0.24
C ASP A 108 -6.35 45.61 0.36
N GLY A 109 -5.62 44.89 -0.51
CA GLY A 109 -4.56 43.95 -0.15
C GLY A 109 -5.03 42.51 0.01
N GLY A 110 -6.25 42.18 -0.45
CA GLY A 110 -6.72 40.81 -0.60
C GLY A 110 -6.34 40.17 -1.94
N VAL A 111 -6.41 38.86 -2.02
CA VAL A 111 -6.32 38.10 -3.29
C VAL A 111 -7.58 37.29 -3.46
N ARG A 112 -8.13 37.23 -4.67
CA ARG A 112 -9.26 36.37 -5.01
C ARG A 112 -8.81 35.24 -5.92
N LEU A 113 -9.25 34.03 -5.59
CA LEU A 113 -9.06 32.80 -6.35
C LEU A 113 -10.41 32.33 -6.87
N ASP A 114 -10.53 32.23 -8.19
CA ASP A 114 -11.70 31.65 -8.84
C ASP A 114 -11.38 30.20 -9.24
N ALA A 115 -12.11 29.25 -8.63
CA ALA A 115 -12.02 27.83 -8.93
C ALA A 115 -13.37 27.32 -9.47
N GLU A 116 -13.31 26.35 -10.37
CA GLU A 116 -14.46 25.72 -10.98
C GLU A 116 -14.38 24.20 -10.86
N LEU A 117 -15.46 23.57 -10.44
CA LEU A 117 -15.67 22.13 -10.51
C LEU A 117 -16.83 21.83 -11.44
N ILE A 118 -16.64 20.84 -12.30
CA ILE A 118 -17.70 20.37 -13.20
C ILE A 118 -18.22 19.02 -12.75
N PHE A 119 -19.48 18.71 -12.99
CA PHE A 119 -20.02 17.41 -12.62
C PHE A 119 -21.10 16.90 -13.58
N SER A 120 -21.29 15.59 -13.57
CA SER A 120 -22.32 14.90 -14.36
C SER A 120 -22.73 13.58 -13.66
N PRO A 121 -23.98 13.11 -13.78
CA PRO A 121 -25.13 13.80 -14.39
C PRO A 121 -25.78 14.81 -13.43
N ILE A 122 -26.59 15.72 -13.97
CA ILE A 122 -27.44 16.61 -13.18
C ILE A 122 -28.61 15.81 -12.59
N THR A 123 -28.62 15.67 -11.27
CA THR A 123 -29.74 15.12 -10.51
C THR A 123 -29.93 15.95 -9.24
N ALA A 124 -31.08 15.81 -8.58
CA ALA A 124 -31.31 16.49 -7.30
C ALA A 124 -30.22 16.13 -6.26
N ILE A 125 -29.82 14.85 -6.21
CA ILE A 125 -28.82 14.35 -5.26
C ILE A 125 -27.42 14.90 -5.59
N THR A 126 -26.97 14.77 -6.84
CA THR A 126 -25.64 15.25 -7.25
C THR A 126 -25.51 16.76 -7.12
N LYS A 127 -26.58 17.51 -7.39
CA LYS A 127 -26.61 18.96 -7.16
C LYS A 127 -26.44 19.30 -5.68
N THR A 128 -27.16 18.63 -4.78
CA THR A 128 -26.99 18.85 -3.33
C THR A 128 -25.57 18.53 -2.86
N ILE A 129 -24.96 17.43 -3.33
CA ILE A 129 -23.56 17.11 -3.00
C ILE A 129 -22.64 18.24 -3.46
N MET A 130 -22.78 18.68 -4.71
CA MET A 130 -21.89 19.68 -5.28
C MET A 130 -22.10 21.07 -4.69
N ASP A 131 -23.33 21.41 -4.26
CA ASP A 131 -23.60 22.63 -3.48
C ASP A 131 -22.89 22.57 -2.11
N LEU A 132 -22.91 21.43 -1.42
CA LEU A 132 -22.14 21.25 -0.17
C LEU A 132 -20.62 21.37 -0.40
N VAL A 133 -20.11 20.79 -1.49
CA VAL A 133 -18.69 20.93 -1.87
C VAL A 133 -18.37 22.40 -2.18
N LYS A 134 -19.24 23.09 -2.92
CA LYS A 134 -19.09 24.52 -3.22
C LYS A 134 -18.98 25.35 -1.95
N ASP A 135 -19.87 25.13 -0.98
CA ASP A 135 -19.88 25.83 0.30
C ASP A 135 -18.57 25.59 1.09
N ARG A 136 -17.99 24.39 0.99
CA ARG A 136 -16.71 24.05 1.65
C ARG A 136 -15.50 24.80 1.09
N TYR A 137 -15.53 25.15 -0.19
CA TYR A 137 -14.45 25.90 -0.83
C TYR A 137 -14.73 27.41 -0.92
N THR A 138 -15.98 27.86 -0.84
CA THR A 138 -16.32 29.28 -0.94
C THR A 138 -16.20 29.95 0.43
N THR A 139 -15.00 30.44 0.74
CA THR A 139 -14.71 31.10 2.03
C THR A 139 -13.58 32.12 1.91
N THR A 140 -13.50 33.02 2.88
CA THR A 140 -12.40 33.96 3.03
C THR A 140 -11.44 33.48 4.10
N ILE A 141 -10.18 33.30 3.74
CA ILE A 141 -9.09 32.88 4.63
C ILE A 141 -8.31 34.12 5.05
N GLY A 142 -8.29 34.43 6.35
CA GLY A 142 -7.42 35.47 6.90
C GLY A 142 -5.97 34.99 6.97
N ASN A 143 -5.02 35.85 6.62
CA ASN A 143 -3.58 35.54 6.60
C ASN A 143 -3.26 34.19 5.90
N PRO A 144 -3.48 34.09 4.57
CA PRO A 144 -3.29 32.84 3.83
C PRO A 144 -1.84 32.32 3.85
N LEU A 145 -0.87 33.16 4.21
CA LEU A 145 0.54 32.81 4.35
C LEU A 145 0.98 32.73 5.82
N PHE A 146 0.10 32.21 6.69
CA PHE A 146 0.34 32.11 8.14
C PHE A 146 1.60 31.35 8.55
N VAL A 147 2.16 30.52 7.67
CA VAL A 147 3.40 29.76 7.87
C VAL A 147 4.66 30.58 7.53
N MET A 148 4.52 31.69 6.80
CA MET A 148 5.63 32.57 6.44
C MET A 148 5.73 33.74 7.43
N GLU A 149 6.92 33.95 8.00
CA GLU A 149 7.16 35.14 8.80
C GLU A 149 7.13 36.40 7.92
N PRO A 150 6.42 37.47 8.35
CA PRO A 150 6.42 38.74 7.63
C PRO A 150 7.81 39.34 7.67
N THR A 151 8.54 39.27 6.55
CA THR A 151 9.77 40.04 6.39
C THR A 151 9.41 41.49 6.06
N ASN A 152 10.08 42.46 6.69
CA ASN A 152 9.83 43.90 6.53
C ASN A 152 9.96 44.45 5.08
N LYS A 153 10.27 43.59 4.09
CA LYS A 153 10.54 43.96 2.70
C LYS A 153 9.46 43.51 1.72
N ILE A 154 8.51 42.65 2.11
CA ILE A 154 7.55 42.04 1.18
C ILE A 154 6.12 42.21 1.72
N PRO A 155 5.23 42.92 1.01
CA PRO A 155 3.83 43.03 1.40
C PRO A 155 3.13 41.67 1.20
N LEU A 156 2.65 41.08 2.29
CA LEU A 156 1.87 39.83 2.26
C LEU A 156 0.37 40.15 2.07
N PRO A 157 -0.39 39.29 1.36
CA PRO A 157 -1.83 39.44 1.24
C PRO A 157 -2.51 39.28 2.60
N LYS A 158 -3.45 40.16 2.91
CA LYS A 158 -4.18 40.16 4.20
C LYS A 158 -5.15 38.99 4.31
N TYR A 159 -5.79 38.65 3.20
CA TYR A 159 -6.76 37.58 3.11
C TYR A 159 -6.79 36.98 1.69
N LEU A 160 -7.25 35.73 1.60
CA LEU A 160 -7.54 35.03 0.35
C LEU A 160 -9.05 34.78 0.28
N GLU A 161 -9.74 35.38 -0.68
CA GLU A 161 -11.14 35.10 -1.01
C GLU A 161 -11.18 33.96 -2.02
N VAL A 162 -11.66 32.79 -1.62
CA VAL A 162 -11.83 31.65 -2.52
C VAL A 162 -13.29 31.61 -2.96
N ASN A 163 -13.50 31.67 -4.27
CA ASN A 163 -14.81 31.58 -4.90
C ASN A 163 -14.87 30.30 -5.74
N MET A 164 -15.64 29.31 -5.26
CA MET A 164 -15.84 28.06 -5.98
C MET A 164 -17.14 28.11 -6.77
N VAL A 165 -17.07 27.77 -8.05
CA VAL A 165 -18.21 27.61 -8.94
C VAL A 165 -18.38 26.14 -9.27
N VAL A 166 -19.62 25.65 -9.23
CA VAL A 166 -19.95 24.29 -9.67
C VAL A 166 -20.83 24.36 -10.91
N LYS A 167 -20.49 23.60 -11.95
CA LYS A 167 -21.24 23.55 -13.21
C LYS A 167 -21.62 22.11 -13.54
N GLY A 168 -22.93 21.85 -13.62
CA GLY A 168 -23.47 20.54 -13.95
C GLY A 168 -23.65 20.35 -15.45
N PHE A 169 -23.61 19.09 -15.90
CA PHE A 169 -23.90 18.65 -17.26
C PHE A 169 -24.84 17.44 -17.25
N GLU A 170 -25.68 17.31 -18.27
CA GLU A 170 -26.65 16.20 -18.35
C GLU A 170 -25.95 14.86 -18.64
N THR A 171 -24.91 14.89 -19.48
CA THR A 171 -24.13 13.71 -19.87
C THR A 171 -22.65 13.88 -19.55
N GLU A 172 -21.93 12.76 -19.43
CA GLU A 172 -20.50 12.77 -19.17
C GLU A 172 -19.73 13.31 -20.39
N ASP A 173 -20.17 12.99 -21.61
CA ASP A 173 -19.53 13.41 -22.85
C ASP A 173 -19.53 14.94 -23.02
N GLU A 174 -20.64 15.61 -22.69
CA GLU A 174 -20.73 17.07 -22.70
C GLU A 174 -19.77 17.72 -21.69
N MET A 175 -19.70 17.15 -20.49
CA MET A 175 -18.78 17.61 -19.45
C MET A 175 -17.31 17.47 -19.91
N VAL A 176 -16.97 16.34 -20.53
CA VAL A 176 -15.61 16.08 -21.04
C VAL A 176 -15.28 17.00 -22.23
N ALA A 177 -16.24 17.27 -23.11
CA ALA A 177 -16.06 18.21 -24.21
C ALA A 177 -15.75 19.63 -23.69
N TYR A 178 -16.52 20.11 -22.71
CA TYR A 178 -16.27 21.39 -22.05
C TYR A 178 -14.90 21.44 -21.37
N ALA A 179 -14.53 20.37 -20.65
CA ALA A 179 -13.22 20.29 -20.00
C ALA A 179 -12.07 20.41 -21.02
N LYS A 180 -12.16 19.72 -22.15
CA LYS A 180 -11.16 19.78 -23.23
C LYS A 180 -11.04 21.18 -23.82
N GLU A 181 -12.16 21.87 -24.01
CA GLU A 181 -12.16 23.25 -24.50
C GLU A 181 -11.55 24.21 -23.48
N SER A 182 -11.91 24.08 -22.20
CA SER A 182 -11.35 24.89 -21.11
C SER A 182 -9.83 24.74 -21.02
N PHE A 183 -9.31 23.50 -21.08
CA PHE A 183 -7.87 23.24 -21.03
C PHE A 183 -7.10 23.58 -22.31
N SER A 184 -7.74 24.19 -23.33
CA SER A 184 -7.01 24.80 -24.45
C SER A 184 -6.06 25.91 -23.98
N ASN A 185 -6.40 26.60 -22.89
CA ASN A 185 -5.52 27.48 -22.15
C ASN A 185 -5.10 26.77 -20.85
N GLU A 186 -3.88 26.22 -20.83
CA GLU A 186 -3.36 25.46 -19.68
C GLU A 186 -3.11 26.34 -18.45
N CYS A 187 -2.81 27.62 -18.66
CA CYS A 187 -2.38 28.55 -17.62
C CYS A 187 -3.53 29.41 -17.09
N GLY A 188 -3.62 29.57 -15.77
CA GLY A 188 -4.67 30.39 -15.15
C GLY A 188 -6.07 29.84 -15.40
N ASN A 189 -6.20 28.53 -15.56
CA ASN A 189 -7.50 27.90 -15.74
C ASN A 189 -8.18 27.72 -14.37
N SER A 190 -9.41 28.19 -14.23
CA SER A 190 -10.20 28.00 -13.01
C SER A 190 -10.63 26.54 -12.81
N LEU A 191 -10.69 25.73 -13.88
CA LEU A 191 -11.15 24.35 -13.84
C LEU A 191 -10.19 23.46 -13.04
N LEU A 192 -10.64 23.03 -11.87
CA LEU A 192 -9.86 22.18 -10.97
C LEU A 192 -9.99 20.69 -11.35
N ALA A 193 -11.23 20.18 -11.44
CA ALA A 193 -11.55 18.81 -11.78
C ALA A 193 -13.00 18.64 -12.27
N GLY A 194 -13.26 17.51 -12.94
CA GLY A 194 -14.61 17.02 -13.24
C GLY A 194 -14.98 15.81 -12.38
N ILE A 195 -16.25 15.72 -11.99
CA ILE A 195 -16.78 14.61 -11.18
C ILE A 195 -17.87 13.89 -11.97
N THR A 196 -17.69 12.59 -12.19
CA THR A 196 -18.73 11.73 -12.77
C THR A 196 -19.34 10.88 -11.67
N PHE A 197 -20.62 11.06 -11.38
CA PHE A 197 -21.36 10.27 -10.40
C PHE A 197 -22.04 9.09 -11.08
N ASN A 198 -21.80 7.88 -10.57
CA ASN A 198 -22.51 6.71 -11.05
C ASN A 198 -23.95 6.69 -10.51
N ASP A 199 -24.78 5.85 -11.13
CA ASP A 199 -26.19 5.63 -10.75
C ASP A 199 -26.36 5.27 -9.26
N SER A 200 -25.37 4.61 -8.64
CA SER A 200 -25.33 4.32 -7.21
C SER A 200 -25.54 5.58 -6.36
N ILE A 201 -24.96 6.71 -6.78
CA ILE A 201 -25.07 8.01 -6.10
C ILE A 201 -26.18 8.85 -6.71
N ALA A 202 -26.22 8.95 -8.05
CA ALA A 202 -27.14 9.83 -8.75
C ALA A 202 -28.62 9.46 -8.55
N LYS A 203 -28.92 8.17 -8.36
CA LYS A 203 -30.31 7.65 -8.26
C LYS A 203 -30.58 6.89 -6.98
N ARG A 204 -29.62 6.11 -6.47
CA ARG A 204 -29.86 5.07 -5.43
C ARG A 204 -29.04 5.24 -4.15
N MET A 205 -28.59 6.45 -3.85
CA MET A 205 -27.63 6.71 -2.75
C MET A 205 -28.07 6.16 -1.38
N ARG A 206 -29.37 6.20 -1.07
CA ARG A 206 -29.90 5.73 0.23
C ARG A 206 -30.16 4.23 0.29
N SER A 207 -30.22 3.54 -0.86
CA SER A 207 -30.55 2.10 -0.93
C SER A 207 -29.35 1.22 -1.27
N GLU A 208 -28.28 1.77 -1.83
CA GLU A 208 -27.04 1.02 -2.08
C GLU A 208 -26.01 1.22 -0.96
N SER A 209 -25.29 0.16 -0.61
CA SER A 209 -24.17 0.20 0.34
C SER A 209 -22.85 0.64 -0.31
N ASN A 210 -22.70 0.42 -1.62
CA ASN A 210 -21.47 0.67 -2.36
C ASN A 210 -21.66 1.88 -3.29
N LEU A 211 -21.14 3.03 -2.87
CA LEU A 211 -21.23 4.27 -3.63
C LEU A 211 -19.98 4.45 -4.49
N SER A 212 -20.16 4.77 -5.77
CA SER A 212 -19.06 4.95 -6.71
C SER A 212 -19.17 6.27 -7.48
N TYR A 213 -18.02 6.91 -7.69
CA TYR A 213 -17.86 8.12 -8.50
C TYR A 213 -16.45 8.16 -9.07
N THR A 214 -16.23 9.01 -10.08
CA THR A 214 -14.94 9.18 -10.76
C THR A 214 -14.53 10.64 -10.71
N ILE A 215 -13.29 10.90 -10.29
CA ILE A 215 -12.67 12.23 -10.37
C ILE A 215 -11.80 12.27 -11.63
N ARG A 216 -12.00 13.29 -12.45
CA ARG A 216 -11.28 13.53 -13.70
C ARG A 216 -10.45 14.81 -13.54
N LEU A 217 -9.13 14.66 -13.50
CA LEU A 217 -8.19 15.77 -13.48
C LEU A 217 -7.63 16.04 -14.88
N SER A 218 -6.96 17.19 -15.04
CA SER A 218 -6.18 17.46 -16.24
C SER A 218 -5.14 16.36 -16.47
N ASN A 219 -4.95 15.96 -17.72
CA ASN A 219 -3.92 15.00 -18.08
C ASN A 219 -2.51 15.57 -17.87
N THR A 220 -2.32 16.89 -17.94
CA THR A 220 -1.03 17.54 -17.76
C THR A 220 -0.87 17.97 -16.31
N ASN A 221 0.25 17.60 -15.68
CA ASN A 221 0.59 18.05 -14.33
C ASN A 221 0.80 19.57 -14.33
N ARG A 222 0.20 20.27 -13.36
CA ARG A 222 0.24 21.73 -13.26
C ARG A 222 1.37 22.21 -12.34
N GLN A 223 1.64 21.48 -11.25
CA GLN A 223 2.64 21.85 -10.24
C GLN A 223 3.60 20.70 -9.88
N SER A 224 3.22 19.45 -10.15
CA SER A 224 4.07 18.30 -9.83
C SER A 224 5.41 18.35 -10.60
N LYS A 225 6.51 18.19 -9.86
CA LYS A 225 7.85 18.01 -10.43
C LYS A 225 7.93 16.58 -10.98
N GLY A 226 8.41 16.43 -12.22
CA GLY A 226 8.62 15.11 -12.81
C GLY A 226 9.76 14.37 -12.10
N VAL A 227 10.01 13.12 -12.49
CA VAL A 227 11.00 12.19 -11.89
C VAL A 227 12.41 12.79 -11.69
N ASN A 228 12.81 13.80 -12.48
CA ASN A 228 14.10 14.48 -12.36
C ASN A 228 14.08 15.71 -11.42
N GLY A 229 13.02 15.91 -10.64
CA GLY A 229 12.85 17.07 -9.75
C GLY A 229 12.62 18.41 -10.45
N ARG A 230 12.37 18.42 -11.77
CA ARG A 230 12.06 19.62 -12.56
C ARG A 230 10.58 19.65 -12.91
N HIS A 231 9.98 20.85 -12.97
CA HIS A 231 8.64 21.03 -13.51
C HIS A 231 8.62 20.51 -14.95
N ASN A 232 7.95 19.39 -15.12
CA ASN A 232 7.73 18.78 -16.41
C ASN A 232 6.21 18.81 -16.57
N PHE A 233 5.71 19.62 -17.50
CA PHE A 233 4.31 19.59 -17.97
C PHE A 233 4.03 18.29 -18.75
N ARG A 234 4.47 17.15 -18.20
CA ARG A 234 4.30 15.82 -18.76
C ARG A 234 2.98 15.25 -18.25
N PRO A 235 2.37 14.35 -19.03
CA PRO A 235 1.11 13.77 -18.62
C PRO A 235 1.27 12.81 -17.43
N TRP A 236 0.18 12.56 -16.71
CA TRP A 236 0.11 11.49 -15.71
C TRP A 236 0.50 10.14 -16.36
N ASN A 237 1.40 9.40 -15.72
CA ASN A 237 1.72 8.05 -16.15
C ASN A 237 0.61 7.10 -15.70
N THR A 238 -0.27 6.72 -16.62
CA THR A 238 -1.38 5.80 -16.38
C THR A 238 -1.05 4.34 -16.71
N ARG A 239 0.18 4.04 -17.13
CA ARG A 239 0.61 2.67 -17.48
C ARG A 239 1.09 1.89 -16.28
N GLU A 240 1.49 2.57 -15.22
CA GLU A 240 2.03 1.97 -14.00
C GLU A 240 1.08 2.23 -12.84
N PHE A 241 0.55 1.15 -12.26
CA PHE A 241 -0.32 1.23 -11.08
C PHE A 241 0.47 1.42 -9.77
N PHE A 242 1.74 0.99 -9.77
CA PHE A 242 2.63 1.05 -8.61
C PHE A 242 4.01 1.51 -9.04
N ALA A 243 4.67 2.31 -8.20
CA ALA A 243 6.06 2.68 -8.40
C ALA A 243 6.95 1.44 -8.20
N ILE A 244 7.91 1.24 -9.11
CA ILE A 244 8.90 0.18 -8.98
C ILE A 244 9.97 0.66 -7.97
N GLN A 245 9.91 0.15 -6.75
CA GLN A 245 10.92 0.43 -5.72
C GLN A 245 12.02 -0.66 -5.74
N PHE A 246 13.25 -0.25 -6.02
CA PHE A 246 14.44 -1.12 -5.92
C PHE A 246 15.12 -1.04 -4.55
N VAL A 247 14.89 0.04 -3.82
CA VAL A 247 15.45 0.30 -2.49
C VAL A 247 14.29 0.52 -1.52
N SER A 248 14.42 -0.04 -0.32
CA SER A 248 13.46 0.14 0.76
C SER A 248 13.45 1.60 1.24
N GLY A 249 12.27 2.23 1.32
CA GLY A 249 12.10 3.59 1.81
C GLY A 249 10.98 4.35 1.08
N PRO A 250 10.82 5.67 1.35
CA PRO A 250 9.91 6.53 0.61
C PRO A 250 10.28 6.57 -0.89
N ILE A 251 9.26 6.62 -1.78
CA ILE A 251 9.49 6.75 -3.24
C ILE A 251 10.22 8.05 -3.55
N ASN A 252 9.78 9.16 -2.93
CA ASN A 252 10.34 10.49 -3.11
C ASN A 252 10.77 11.06 -1.74
N PRO A 253 11.95 10.67 -1.22
CA PRO A 253 12.40 11.04 0.14
C PRO A 253 12.78 12.52 0.29
N LEU A 254 12.71 13.32 -0.77
CA LEU A 254 12.96 14.77 -0.72
C LEU A 254 11.67 15.59 -0.82
N GLU A 255 10.52 14.94 -1.03
CA GLU A 255 9.24 15.59 -1.26
C GLU A 255 8.23 15.15 -0.19
N SER A 256 7.91 16.07 0.73
CA SER A 256 7.00 15.82 1.85
C SER A 256 5.58 15.51 1.46
N ASP A 257 5.17 15.88 0.25
CA ASP A 257 3.86 15.60 -0.33
C ASP A 257 3.81 14.25 -1.09
N GLY A 258 4.86 13.44 -0.99
CA GLY A 258 4.98 12.15 -1.68
C GLY A 258 5.49 12.23 -3.13
N GLY A 259 5.69 13.45 -3.66
CA GLY A 259 6.24 13.71 -4.99
C GLY A 259 5.38 13.20 -6.15
N TYR A 260 6.00 12.95 -7.31
CA TYR A 260 5.30 12.42 -8.50
C TYR A 260 4.56 11.11 -8.16
N PRO A 261 3.26 10.98 -8.48
CA PRO A 261 2.52 11.75 -9.49
C PRO A 261 1.83 13.04 -8.99
N GLY A 262 1.92 13.37 -7.70
CA GLY A 262 1.48 14.67 -7.16
C GLY A 262 0.01 14.75 -6.75
N TYR A 263 -0.59 13.68 -6.22
CA TYR A 263 -2.01 13.66 -5.81
C TYR A 263 -2.42 14.80 -4.86
N TRP A 264 -1.51 15.23 -3.97
CA TRP A 264 -1.75 16.39 -3.12
C TRP A 264 -1.67 17.70 -3.91
N LYS A 265 -0.52 18.02 -4.52
CA LYS A 265 -0.29 19.27 -5.27
C LYS A 265 -1.28 19.50 -6.43
N GLU A 266 -1.79 18.43 -7.04
CA GLU A 266 -2.75 18.52 -8.15
C GLU A 266 -4.21 18.63 -7.68
N GLY A 267 -4.47 18.51 -6.37
CA GLY A 267 -5.77 18.70 -5.75
C GLY A 267 -6.66 17.45 -5.70
N PHE A 268 -6.14 16.26 -6.03
CA PHE A 268 -6.94 15.03 -6.00
C PHE A 268 -7.46 14.72 -4.60
N MET A 269 -6.57 14.73 -3.60
CA MET A 269 -6.90 14.33 -2.22
C MET A 269 -7.94 15.26 -1.59
N THR A 270 -7.81 16.57 -1.80
CA THR A 270 -8.77 17.55 -1.28
C THR A 270 -10.16 17.35 -1.89
N ILE A 271 -10.25 17.14 -3.21
CA ILE A 271 -11.53 16.91 -3.90
C ILE A 271 -12.16 15.59 -3.44
N GLN A 272 -11.36 14.53 -3.33
CA GLN A 272 -11.83 13.23 -2.85
C GLN A 272 -12.43 13.35 -1.45
N LYS A 273 -11.72 14.01 -0.53
CA LYS A 273 -12.20 14.26 0.83
C LYS A 273 -13.44 15.15 0.86
N ALA A 274 -13.50 16.21 0.06
CA ALA A 274 -14.64 17.10 -0.01
C ALA A 274 -15.92 16.38 -0.47
N ILE A 275 -15.83 15.54 -1.50
CA ILE A 275 -16.95 14.71 -1.99
C ILE A 275 -17.38 13.70 -0.93
N ASN A 276 -16.43 13.01 -0.28
CA ASN A 276 -16.74 12.04 0.77
C ASN A 276 -17.45 12.70 1.97
N ASN A 277 -16.96 13.86 2.41
CA ASN A 277 -17.59 14.64 3.45
C ASN A 277 -19.01 15.05 3.01
N ALA A 278 -19.19 15.57 1.80
CA ALA A 278 -20.51 15.97 1.30
C ALA A 278 -21.51 14.79 1.19
N ILE A 279 -21.06 13.62 0.75
CA ILE A 279 -21.88 12.39 0.73
C ILE A 279 -22.29 12.00 2.16
N TYR A 280 -21.35 12.02 3.11
CA TYR A 280 -21.62 11.71 4.50
C TYR A 280 -22.61 12.70 5.14
N GLU A 281 -22.42 14.00 4.90
CA GLU A 281 -23.32 15.05 5.38
C GLU A 281 -24.73 14.86 4.81
N ASN A 282 -24.86 14.50 3.53
CA ASN A 282 -26.15 14.25 2.89
C ASN A 282 -26.86 12.98 3.39
N LEU A 283 -26.11 11.93 3.73
CA LEU A 283 -26.65 10.68 4.26
C LEU A 283 -27.08 10.80 5.73
N THR A 284 -26.25 11.42 6.56
CA THR A 284 -26.44 11.48 8.01
C THR A 284 -27.18 12.73 8.49
N GLY A 285 -27.22 13.78 7.67
CA GLY A 285 -27.74 15.10 8.04
C GLY A 285 -26.85 15.87 9.03
N ARG A 286 -25.66 15.35 9.38
CA ARG A 286 -24.70 15.99 10.28
C ARG A 286 -23.70 16.79 9.47
N ARG A 287 -23.54 18.08 9.77
CA ARG A 287 -22.52 18.94 9.16
C ARG A 287 -21.13 18.58 9.69
N ILE A 288 -20.14 18.50 8.81
CA ILE A 288 -18.73 18.33 9.19
C ILE A 288 -18.08 19.72 9.16
N GLU A 289 -17.24 20.01 10.16
CA GLU A 289 -16.51 21.27 10.21
C GLU A 289 -15.55 21.42 9.01
N LEU A 290 -15.26 22.69 8.65
CA LEU A 290 -14.36 23.03 7.54
C LEU A 290 -12.92 22.58 7.80
N ILE A 291 -12.50 22.63 9.05
CA ILE A 291 -11.20 22.14 9.53
C ILE A 291 -11.49 20.78 10.18
N ASN A 292 -11.27 19.71 9.43
CA ASN A 292 -11.41 18.35 9.93
C ASN A 292 -10.10 17.59 9.66
N THR A 293 -9.52 17.03 10.72
CA THR A 293 -8.26 16.26 10.68
C THR A 293 -8.48 14.74 10.75
N ASP A 294 -9.70 14.25 10.53
CA ASP A 294 -10.05 12.81 10.54
C ASP A 294 -9.32 12.01 9.45
N LEU A 295 -8.84 12.68 8.39
CA LEU A 295 -7.97 12.07 7.38
C LEU A 295 -6.57 12.69 7.48
N MET A 296 -5.64 11.93 8.06
CA MET A 296 -4.20 12.22 8.06
C MET A 296 -3.53 11.33 7.02
N VAL A 297 -2.63 11.90 6.20
CA VAL A 297 -1.84 11.12 5.25
C VAL A 297 -0.52 10.70 5.90
N ASN A 298 -0.26 9.39 5.95
CA ASN A 298 0.97 8.82 6.50
C ASN A 298 1.66 7.90 5.47
N HIS A 299 3.00 7.86 5.52
CA HIS A 299 3.81 6.99 4.66
C HIS A 299 4.13 5.68 5.38
N PHE A 300 3.83 4.53 4.76
CA PHE A 300 4.09 3.21 5.34
C PHE A 300 5.23 2.49 4.63
N SER A 301 6.21 1.99 5.39
CA SER A 301 7.25 1.10 4.86
C SER A 301 6.77 -0.34 4.92
N ARG A 302 6.69 -1.03 3.77
CA ARG A 302 6.33 -2.47 3.65
C ARG A 302 7.40 -3.44 4.17
N THR A 303 8.45 -2.95 4.82
CA THR A 303 9.64 -3.74 5.22
C THR A 303 9.36 -4.84 6.22
N ALA A 304 8.44 -4.66 7.17
CA ALA A 304 8.23 -5.66 8.22
C ALA A 304 7.66 -6.98 7.67
N ALA A 305 6.73 -6.92 6.72
CA ALA A 305 6.09 -8.10 6.15
C ALA A 305 7.06 -8.94 5.29
N THR A 306 7.90 -8.27 4.49
CA THR A 306 8.92 -8.96 3.67
C THR A 306 10.00 -9.61 4.54
N LEU A 307 10.41 -8.96 5.64
CA LEU A 307 11.36 -9.53 6.58
C LEU A 307 10.79 -10.77 7.31
N ILE A 308 9.53 -10.71 7.78
CA ILE A 308 8.88 -11.86 8.43
C ILE A 308 8.76 -13.04 7.46
N ALA A 309 8.41 -12.78 6.20
CA ALA A 309 8.35 -13.84 5.18
C ALA A 309 9.71 -14.50 4.94
N VAL A 310 10.79 -13.72 4.82
CA VAL A 310 12.15 -14.24 4.64
C VAL A 310 12.61 -15.07 5.85
N VAL A 311 12.36 -14.58 7.07
CA VAL A 311 12.69 -15.34 8.30
C VAL A 311 11.88 -16.63 8.39
N GLY A 312 10.57 -16.57 8.07
CA GLY A 312 9.71 -17.75 8.01
C GLY A 312 10.23 -18.79 7.04
N TRP A 313 10.62 -18.37 5.83
CA TRP A 313 11.21 -19.25 4.82
C TRP A 313 12.54 -19.86 5.28
N MET A 314 13.38 -19.07 5.96
CA MET A 314 14.65 -19.56 6.50
C MET A 314 14.45 -20.64 7.58
N LEU A 315 13.42 -20.52 8.42
CA LEU A 315 13.07 -21.53 9.43
C LEU A 315 12.56 -22.83 8.80
N LEU A 316 11.76 -22.73 7.73
CA LEU A 316 11.31 -23.89 6.96
C LEU A 316 12.50 -24.62 6.32
N TYR A 317 13.43 -23.90 5.70
CA TYR A 317 14.64 -24.49 5.14
C TYR A 317 15.51 -25.17 6.21
N PHE A 318 15.65 -24.53 7.37
CA PHE A 318 16.41 -25.10 8.48
C PHE A 318 15.80 -26.43 8.98
N TRP A 319 14.46 -26.48 9.10
CA TRP A 319 13.77 -27.73 9.43
C TRP A 319 13.96 -28.80 8.35
N TYR A 320 13.87 -28.41 7.07
CA TYR A 320 14.17 -29.30 5.94
C TYR A 320 15.56 -29.91 6.05
N ALA A 321 16.59 -29.09 6.31
CA ALA A 321 17.97 -29.57 6.40
C ALA A 321 18.16 -30.63 7.49
N ILE A 322 17.58 -30.40 8.68
CA ILE A 322 17.61 -31.37 9.78
C ILE A 322 16.86 -32.64 9.39
N PHE A 323 15.61 -32.50 8.93
CA PHE A 323 14.76 -33.64 8.61
C PHE A 323 15.38 -34.52 7.52
N ASN A 324 15.84 -33.90 6.43
CA ASN A 324 16.49 -34.59 5.32
C ASN A 324 17.80 -35.27 5.75
N SER A 325 18.58 -34.67 6.66
CA SER A 325 19.80 -35.31 7.18
C SER A 325 19.52 -36.63 7.90
N PHE A 326 18.42 -36.68 8.67
CA PHE A 326 17.98 -37.91 9.35
C PHE A 326 17.36 -38.91 8.39
N ASP A 327 16.56 -38.45 7.42
CA ASP A 327 15.87 -39.32 6.46
C ASP A 327 16.85 -40.01 5.50
N VAL A 328 17.90 -39.31 5.06
CA VAL A 328 18.98 -39.90 4.26
C VAL A 328 19.76 -40.96 5.05
N ALA A 329 20.01 -40.71 6.34
CA ALA A 329 20.70 -41.67 7.19
C ALA A 329 19.83 -42.90 7.51
N ARG A 330 18.54 -42.69 7.76
CA ARG A 330 17.54 -43.72 8.03
C ARG A 330 16.17 -43.26 7.50
N PRO A 331 15.66 -43.86 6.41
CA PRO A 331 14.42 -43.42 5.81
C PRO A 331 13.25 -43.59 6.77
N PHE A 332 12.51 -42.50 6.98
CA PHE A 332 11.33 -42.46 7.81
C PHE A 332 10.16 -43.21 7.16
N SER A 333 9.10 -43.46 7.93
CA SER A 333 7.87 -44.00 7.37
C SER A 333 7.22 -43.01 6.43
N LEU A 334 6.51 -43.50 5.41
CA LEU A 334 5.77 -42.68 4.45
C LEU A 334 4.89 -41.63 5.14
N SER A 335 4.17 -42.00 6.20
CA SER A 335 3.35 -41.05 6.97
C SER A 335 4.16 -39.90 7.58
N ALA A 336 5.37 -40.17 8.07
CA ALA A 336 6.22 -39.15 8.67
C ALA A 336 6.84 -38.24 7.59
N GLN A 337 7.20 -38.79 6.43
CA GLN A 337 7.63 -38.01 5.27
C GLN A 337 6.51 -37.12 4.75
N LEU A 338 5.28 -37.64 4.66
CA LEU A 338 4.09 -36.89 4.23
C LEU A 338 3.71 -35.76 5.19
N VAL A 339 3.73 -36.00 6.51
CA VAL A 339 3.44 -34.94 7.50
C VAL A 339 4.51 -33.85 7.48
N ASN A 340 5.79 -34.22 7.32
CA ASN A 340 6.86 -33.22 7.20
C ASN A 340 6.87 -32.54 5.82
N SER A 341 6.26 -33.14 4.81
CA SER A 341 6.02 -32.51 3.51
C SER A 341 4.93 -31.44 3.56
N LEU A 342 4.34 -31.13 4.74
CA LEU A 342 3.61 -29.88 4.96
C LEU A 342 4.53 -28.64 4.97
N ASN A 343 5.85 -28.87 4.97
CA ASN A 343 6.85 -27.88 4.64
C ASN A 343 7.17 -27.97 3.13
N PRO A 344 6.90 -26.90 2.35
CA PRO A 344 7.07 -26.94 0.91
C PRO A 344 8.52 -27.20 0.47
N ASP A 345 9.52 -26.81 1.27
CA ASP A 345 10.93 -27.11 0.98
C ASP A 345 11.20 -28.63 1.00
N ILE A 346 10.57 -29.35 1.93
CA ILE A 346 10.69 -30.81 2.06
C ILE A 346 9.98 -31.51 0.89
N ALA A 347 8.73 -31.10 0.60
CA ALA A 347 7.95 -31.68 -0.49
C ALA A 347 8.62 -31.49 -1.86
N MET A 348 9.17 -30.29 -2.10
CA MET A 348 9.89 -29.96 -3.33
C MET A 348 11.22 -30.72 -3.42
N ALA A 349 11.99 -30.83 -2.34
CA ALA A 349 13.22 -31.60 -2.34
C ALA A 349 12.99 -33.09 -2.66
N TYR A 350 11.97 -33.70 -2.06
CA TYR A 350 11.57 -35.07 -2.43
C TYR A 350 11.09 -35.18 -3.87
N GLY A 351 10.31 -34.22 -4.36
CA GLY A 351 9.88 -34.19 -5.76
C GLY A 351 11.06 -34.15 -6.74
N ILE A 352 12.04 -33.27 -6.50
CA ILE A 352 13.24 -33.12 -7.35
C ILE A 352 14.11 -34.37 -7.30
N THR A 353 14.34 -34.93 -6.10
CA THR A 353 15.16 -36.14 -5.95
C THR A 353 14.53 -37.35 -6.63
N LEU A 354 13.21 -37.54 -6.51
CA LEU A 354 12.49 -38.60 -7.21
C LEU A 354 12.50 -38.38 -8.74
N LEU A 355 12.31 -37.14 -9.20
CA LEU A 355 12.44 -36.78 -10.62
C LEU A 355 13.83 -37.10 -11.17
N ALA A 356 14.88 -36.75 -10.42
CA ALA A 356 16.26 -37.05 -10.79
C ALA A 356 16.50 -38.57 -10.89
N GLN A 357 15.91 -39.37 -10.01
CA GLN A 357 16.00 -40.83 -10.08
C GLN A 357 15.35 -41.40 -11.34
N TYR A 358 14.17 -40.92 -11.71
CA TYR A 358 13.52 -41.29 -12.97
C TYR A 358 14.36 -40.94 -14.20
N GLU A 359 15.08 -39.81 -14.16
CA GLU A 359 16.00 -39.40 -15.23
C GLU A 359 17.24 -40.31 -15.31
N THR A 360 17.82 -40.70 -14.16
CA THR A 360 18.99 -41.61 -14.12
C THR A 360 18.69 -43.01 -14.64
N GLN A 361 17.42 -43.42 -14.64
CA GLN A 361 16.97 -44.71 -15.18
C GLN A 361 16.72 -44.66 -16.70
N ALA A 362 17.00 -43.54 -17.36
CA ALA A 362 16.87 -43.31 -18.80
C ALA A 362 15.44 -43.47 -19.37
N HIS A 363 14.43 -43.55 -18.49
CA HIS A 363 13.02 -43.59 -18.86
C HIS A 363 12.34 -42.23 -18.70
N GLY A 364 12.81 -41.36 -17.80
CA GLY A 364 12.13 -40.10 -17.47
C GLY A 364 10.76 -40.33 -16.81
N LEU A 365 10.20 -39.30 -16.18
CA LEU A 365 8.89 -39.41 -15.55
C LEU A 365 7.76 -39.25 -16.58
N HIS A 366 6.86 -40.24 -16.63
CA HIS A 366 5.62 -40.18 -17.42
C HIS A 366 4.37 -40.05 -16.52
N TRP A 367 3.26 -39.54 -17.08
CA TRP A 367 2.03 -39.24 -16.32
C TRP A 367 1.36 -40.48 -15.70
N ASP A 368 1.45 -41.63 -16.36
CA ASP A 368 0.98 -42.92 -15.88
C ASP A 368 1.83 -43.48 -14.72
N GLN A 369 3.05 -42.97 -14.56
CA GLN A 369 4.03 -43.38 -13.54
C GLN A 369 4.07 -42.44 -12.33
N LEU A 370 3.15 -41.47 -12.26
CA LEU A 370 3.17 -40.43 -11.22
C LEU A 370 3.03 -41.01 -9.80
N PHE A 371 2.22 -42.06 -9.65
CA PHE A 371 1.99 -42.75 -8.37
C PHE A 371 2.75 -44.07 -8.25
N THR A 372 3.71 -44.32 -9.14
CA THR A 372 4.63 -45.45 -9.01
C THR A 372 5.93 -44.96 -8.37
N PRO A 373 6.57 -45.75 -7.49
CA PRO A 373 7.88 -45.42 -6.96
C PRO A 373 8.98 -45.78 -7.99
N PRO A 374 10.09 -45.00 -8.04
CA PRO A 374 11.21 -45.26 -8.96
C PRO A 374 12.01 -46.51 -8.57
N THR A 375 11.98 -46.90 -7.29
CA THR A 375 12.64 -48.11 -6.79
C THR A 375 11.71 -48.90 -5.85
N PRO A 376 11.76 -50.26 -5.83
CA PRO A 376 10.82 -51.08 -5.07
C PRO A 376 10.91 -50.96 -3.54
N ASP A 377 12.03 -50.42 -3.05
CA ASP A 377 12.32 -50.17 -1.64
C ASP A 377 11.73 -48.83 -1.13
N GLN A 378 11.40 -47.91 -2.04
CA GLN A 378 10.80 -46.63 -1.71
C GLN A 378 9.28 -46.67 -1.79
N ARG A 379 8.64 -45.95 -0.86
CA ARG A 379 7.17 -45.86 -0.78
C ARG A 379 6.63 -44.49 -1.22
N LEU A 380 7.45 -43.46 -1.13
CA LEU A 380 7.11 -42.11 -1.58
C LEU A 380 7.15 -42.03 -3.11
N THR A 381 6.23 -41.29 -3.71
CA THR A 381 6.13 -41.14 -5.16
C THR A 381 6.00 -39.67 -5.53
N VAL A 382 6.32 -39.32 -6.77
CA VAL A 382 6.26 -37.94 -7.24
C VAL A 382 4.84 -37.38 -7.11
N GLY A 383 3.82 -38.20 -7.35
CA GLY A 383 2.42 -37.83 -7.16
C GLY A 383 2.06 -37.49 -5.72
N HIS A 384 2.65 -38.17 -4.72
CA HIS A 384 2.48 -37.78 -3.33
C HIS A 384 3.07 -36.39 -3.04
N CYS A 385 4.24 -36.07 -3.60
CA CYS A 385 4.87 -34.75 -3.46
C CYS A 385 4.03 -33.65 -4.12
N PHE A 386 3.48 -33.89 -5.32
CA PHE A 386 2.59 -32.94 -5.99
C PHE A 386 1.31 -32.66 -5.19
N ILE A 387 0.69 -33.71 -4.64
CA ILE A 387 -0.50 -33.55 -3.79
C ILE A 387 -0.15 -32.73 -2.54
N MET A 388 1.01 -32.98 -1.91
CA MET A 388 1.43 -32.22 -0.75
C MET A 388 1.71 -30.75 -1.07
N LEU A 389 2.37 -30.44 -2.19
CA LEU A 389 2.58 -29.05 -2.62
C LEU A 389 1.25 -28.30 -2.89
N LEU A 390 0.23 -29.00 -3.40
CA LEU A 390 -1.10 -28.41 -3.56
C LEU A 390 -1.77 -28.15 -2.21
N ILE A 391 -1.64 -29.07 -1.25
CA ILE A 391 -2.14 -28.90 0.12
C ILE A 391 -1.43 -27.72 0.81
N ASP A 392 -0.11 -27.60 0.65
CA ASP A 392 0.68 -26.49 1.18
C ASP A 392 0.22 -25.16 0.61
N GLY A 393 -0.01 -25.08 -0.71
CA GLY A 393 -0.52 -23.88 -1.36
C GLY A 393 -1.88 -23.44 -0.81
N ILE A 394 -2.81 -24.38 -0.63
CA ILE A 394 -4.14 -24.10 -0.08
C ILE A 394 -4.03 -23.66 1.39
N TYR A 395 -3.24 -24.36 2.19
CA TYR A 395 -3.09 -24.05 3.62
C TYR A 395 -2.40 -22.69 3.84
N LEU A 396 -1.31 -22.41 3.11
CA LEU A 396 -0.63 -21.11 3.17
C LEU A 396 -1.55 -19.98 2.70
N MET A 397 -2.36 -20.20 1.66
CA MET A 397 -3.37 -19.22 1.23
C MET A 397 -4.39 -18.93 2.33
N ILE A 398 -4.88 -19.95 3.03
CA ILE A 398 -5.82 -19.78 4.16
C ILE A 398 -5.14 -19.03 5.32
N ILE A 399 -3.88 -19.35 5.65
CA ILE A 399 -3.12 -18.63 6.67
C ILE A 399 -2.93 -17.16 6.27
N THR A 400 -2.49 -16.90 5.04
CA THR A 400 -2.27 -15.54 4.54
C THR A 400 -3.56 -14.75 4.63
N TRP A 401 -4.67 -15.31 4.15
CA TRP A 401 -5.99 -14.68 4.26
C TRP A 401 -6.38 -14.39 5.72
N TYR A 402 -6.17 -15.34 6.64
CA TYR A 402 -6.46 -15.15 8.05
C TYR A 402 -5.57 -14.07 8.70
N ILE A 403 -4.27 -14.08 8.44
CA ILE A 403 -3.31 -13.09 8.98
C ILE A 403 -3.65 -11.71 8.43
N GLU A 404 -3.92 -11.57 7.14
CA GLU A 404 -4.33 -10.30 6.54
C GLU A 404 -5.67 -9.81 7.10
N ALA A 405 -6.62 -10.69 7.41
CA ALA A 405 -7.89 -10.29 8.01
C ALA A 405 -7.74 -9.83 9.47
N VAL A 406 -6.94 -10.52 10.28
CA VAL A 406 -6.78 -10.25 11.72
C VAL A 406 -5.76 -9.15 12.00
N TYR A 407 -4.68 -9.15 11.23
CA TYR A 407 -3.59 -8.18 11.29
C TYR A 407 -3.26 -7.66 9.88
N PRO A 408 -4.17 -6.85 9.29
CA PRO A 408 -4.00 -6.33 7.93
C PRO A 408 -2.79 -5.42 7.73
N GLY A 409 -2.08 -5.08 8.81
CA GLY A 409 -1.13 -3.97 8.79
C GLY A 409 -1.86 -2.63 8.55
N GLY A 410 -1.06 -1.61 8.21
CA GLY A 410 -1.39 -0.18 8.27
C GLY A 410 -2.86 0.25 8.13
N GLU A 411 -3.58 -0.16 7.09
CA GLU A 411 -4.91 0.41 6.76
C GLU A 411 -6.07 -0.58 6.60
N GLY A 412 -5.94 -1.85 7.00
CA GLY A 412 -7.13 -2.70 7.11
C GLY A 412 -7.77 -2.56 8.48
N VAL A 413 -9.10 -2.62 8.56
CA VAL A 413 -9.81 -2.75 9.85
C VAL A 413 -9.54 -4.17 10.37
N PRO A 414 -8.80 -4.34 11.48
CA PRO A 414 -8.47 -5.66 12.00
C PRO A 414 -9.75 -6.38 12.40
N GLN A 415 -9.98 -7.55 11.80
CA GLN A 415 -11.06 -8.42 12.21
C GLN A 415 -10.69 -9.15 13.50
N LYS A 416 -11.69 -9.47 14.33
CA LYS A 416 -11.44 -10.22 15.56
C LYS A 416 -10.86 -11.61 15.20
N PRO A 417 -9.91 -12.17 15.97
CA PRO A 417 -9.32 -13.49 15.66
C PRO A 417 -10.32 -14.64 15.47
N TRP A 418 -11.56 -14.49 15.95
CA TRP A 418 -12.65 -15.45 15.81
C TRP A 418 -13.75 -14.98 14.83
N PHE A 419 -13.42 -14.13 13.85
CA PHE A 419 -14.40 -13.54 12.92
C PHE A 419 -15.19 -14.59 12.14
N PHE A 420 -14.58 -15.74 11.83
CA PHE A 420 -15.24 -16.86 11.14
C PHE A 420 -16.30 -17.60 11.98
N LEU A 421 -16.40 -17.31 13.29
CA LEU A 421 -17.45 -17.84 14.19
C LEU A 421 -18.58 -16.83 14.43
N LEU A 422 -18.38 -15.56 14.03
CA LEU A 422 -19.41 -14.54 14.17
C LEU A 422 -20.34 -14.66 12.96
N VAL A 423 -21.61 -14.96 13.21
CA VAL A 423 -22.66 -14.82 12.19
C VAL A 423 -22.77 -13.34 11.86
N SER A 424 -22.69 -13.01 10.57
CA SER A 424 -22.71 -11.65 10.02
C SER A 424 -23.94 -10.85 10.40
#